data_AF-E7NDE6-F1
#
_entry.id   AF-E7NDE6-F1
#
_cell.length_a   1.000
_cell.length_b   1.000
_cell.length_c   1.000
_cell.angle_alpha   90.00
_cell.angle_beta   90.00
_cell.angle_gamma   90.00
#
_symmetry.space_group_name_H-M   'P 1'
#
loop_
_entity.id
_entity.type
_entity.pdbx_description
1 polymer ?
#
loop_
_entity_poly.entity_id
_entity_poly.type
_entity_poly.pdbx_seq_one_letter_code
_entity_poly.pdbx_strand_id
1 'polypeptide(L)'
;HLGDPGREQTALAEGRAACALARDVVTVTGPDRLSWLTTLSSQVLTTLEPGDGGAETLLLDAQGHITHALAALDDGLTLWLVTEAGNGEDLATFLDSMRFMLRVEVAERPDVMALGALGEGLEALAQAARDTAPDSPTDPEAPATSQADAAQTGAEPQGSLIGLWRDP
;
A
#
# COMPACT_ATOMS: atom_id res chain seq x y z
N HIS A 1 1.27 10.16 -20.47
CA HIS A 1 1.54 11.60 -20.69
C HIS A 1 0.21 12.31 -20.93
N LEU A 2 0.15 13.61 -20.65
CA LEU A 2 -1.03 14.47 -20.85
C LEU A 2 -0.93 15.38 -22.08
N GLY A 3 0.14 15.24 -22.87
CA GLY A 3 0.24 15.85 -24.20
C GLY A 3 1.59 16.52 -24.47
N ASP A 4 2.37 16.82 -23.44
CA ASP A 4 3.71 17.41 -23.55
C ASP A 4 4.68 16.70 -22.59
N PRO A 5 5.23 15.53 -22.99
CA PRO A 5 6.09 14.74 -22.12
C PRO A 5 7.31 15.50 -21.59
N GLY A 6 7.87 16.42 -22.38
CA GLY A 6 9.04 17.20 -21.98
C GLY A 6 8.71 18.17 -20.85
N ARG A 7 7.63 18.94 -21.01
CA ARG A 7 7.16 19.86 -19.96
C ARG A 7 6.70 19.11 -18.71
N GLU A 8 6.03 17.98 -18.88
CA GLU A 8 5.61 17.09 -17.78
C GLU A 8 6.81 16.58 -16.98
N GLN A 9 7.84 16.08 -17.65
CA GLN A 9 9.07 15.59 -17.01
C GLN A 9 9.81 16.72 -16.28
N THR A 10 9.96 17.90 -16.89
CA THR A 10 10.59 19.06 -16.23
C THR A 10 9.81 19.48 -14.98
N ALA A 11 8.47 19.54 -15.05
CA ALA A 11 7.65 19.88 -13.90
C ALA A 11 7.76 18.85 -12.77
N LEU A 12 7.84 17.56 -13.10
CA LEU A 12 8.06 16.49 -12.13
C LEU A 12 9.45 16.62 -11.47
N ALA A 13 10.50 16.82 -12.26
CA ALA A 13 11.88 16.98 -11.77
C ALA A 13 12.05 18.22 -10.86
N GLU A 14 11.28 19.28 -11.10
CA GLU A 14 11.25 20.47 -10.26
C GLU A 14 10.31 20.35 -9.04
N GLY A 15 9.69 19.18 -8.81
CA GLY A 15 8.78 18.95 -7.68
C GLY A 15 7.44 19.69 -7.78
N ARG A 16 7.07 20.15 -8.99
CA ARG A 16 5.84 20.92 -9.26
C ARG A 16 4.73 20.09 -9.91
N ALA A 17 4.90 18.79 -10.00
CA ALA A 17 3.93 17.87 -10.58
C ALA A 17 3.89 16.55 -9.81
N ALA A 18 2.78 15.83 -9.95
CA ALA A 18 2.63 14.45 -9.58
C ALA A 18 2.16 13.64 -10.79
N CYS A 19 2.38 12.32 -10.77
CA CYS A 19 1.89 11.41 -11.80
C CYS A 19 1.22 10.20 -11.18
N ALA A 20 0.19 9.68 -11.86
CA ALA A 20 -0.30 8.34 -11.56
C ALA A 20 0.72 7.32 -12.05
N LEU A 21 1.06 6.37 -11.19
CA LEU A 21 1.92 5.24 -11.52
C LEU A 21 1.04 4.09 -12.00
N ALA A 22 1.42 3.49 -13.11
CA ALA A 22 0.79 2.25 -13.56
C ALA A 22 1.31 1.10 -12.66
N ARG A 23 0.61 0.90 -11.54
CA ARG A 23 0.93 -0.10 -10.53
C ARG A 23 -0.34 -0.75 -10.03
N ASP A 24 -0.27 -2.04 -9.77
CA ASP A 24 -1.32 -2.77 -9.09
C ASP A 24 -1.00 -2.88 -7.61
N VAL A 25 -2.05 -2.98 -6.78
CA VAL A 25 -1.93 -3.05 -5.32
C VAL A 25 -2.56 -4.33 -4.82
N VAL A 26 -1.82 -5.07 -4.00
CA VAL A 26 -2.28 -6.26 -3.28
C VAL A 26 -2.09 -6.02 -1.78
N THR A 27 -3.05 -6.45 -0.99
CA THR A 27 -3.00 -6.37 0.47
C THR A 27 -2.81 -7.73 1.08
N VAL A 28 -2.07 -7.76 2.19
CA VAL A 28 -1.96 -8.90 3.08
C VAL A 28 -2.37 -8.45 4.48
N THR A 29 -3.44 -9.00 5.02
CA THR A 29 -3.87 -8.75 6.40
C THR A 29 -3.59 -9.96 7.28
N GLY A 30 -3.73 -9.79 8.60
CA GLY A 30 -3.59 -10.86 9.58
C GLY A 30 -2.31 -10.76 10.42
N PRO A 31 -2.27 -11.43 11.59
CA PRO A 31 -1.19 -11.28 12.56
C PRO A 31 0.16 -11.80 12.07
N ASP A 32 0.17 -12.71 11.10
CA ASP A 32 1.40 -13.35 10.62
C ASP A 32 1.94 -12.68 9.35
N ARG A 33 1.35 -11.57 8.85
CA ARG A 33 1.63 -10.98 7.52
C ARG A 33 3.11 -10.66 7.26
N LEU A 34 3.80 -10.03 8.22
CA LEU A 34 5.19 -9.61 8.07
C LEU A 34 6.17 -10.78 8.19
N SER A 35 5.95 -11.65 9.19
CA SER A 35 6.79 -12.84 9.40
C SER A 35 6.64 -13.81 8.24
N TRP A 36 5.42 -14.00 7.74
CA TRP A 36 5.14 -14.82 6.56
C TRP A 36 5.82 -14.29 5.30
N LEU A 37 5.59 -13.02 4.93
CA LEU A 37 6.18 -12.49 3.69
C LEU A 37 7.70 -12.44 3.76
N THR A 38 8.28 -12.25 4.96
CA THR A 38 9.73 -12.39 5.18
C THR A 38 10.26 -13.75 4.74
N THR A 39 9.51 -14.84 4.95
CA THR A 39 9.95 -16.19 4.52
C THR A 39 9.89 -16.42 3.02
N LEU A 40 9.08 -15.65 2.30
CA LEU A 40 8.88 -15.78 0.86
C LEU A 40 9.71 -14.79 0.04
N SER A 41 10.29 -13.79 0.70
CA SER A 41 10.90 -12.64 0.05
C SER A 41 12.40 -12.54 0.30
N SER A 42 13.08 -11.72 -0.51
CA SER A 42 14.51 -11.48 -0.36
C SER A 42 14.87 -10.59 0.83
N GLN A 43 13.88 -10.07 1.58
CA GLN A 43 14.08 -9.10 2.65
C GLN A 43 13.42 -9.52 3.96
N VAL A 44 13.97 -9.00 5.06
CA VAL A 44 13.35 -9.10 6.39
C VAL A 44 12.38 -7.93 6.56
N LEU A 45 11.08 -8.24 6.60
CA LEU A 45 10.01 -7.25 6.68
C LEU A 45 9.43 -7.12 8.09
N THR A 46 9.82 -7.99 9.03
CA THR A 46 9.36 -7.93 10.42
C THR A 46 9.81 -6.69 11.18
N THR A 47 10.69 -5.88 10.60
CA THR A 47 11.14 -4.60 11.15
C THR A 47 10.38 -3.40 10.61
N LEU A 48 9.45 -3.60 9.67
CA LEU A 48 8.63 -2.50 9.16
C LEU A 48 7.77 -1.93 10.27
N GLU A 49 7.79 -0.61 10.38
CA GLU A 49 6.97 0.18 11.30
C GLU A 49 6.02 1.08 10.51
N PRO A 50 4.80 1.36 11.03
CA PRO A 50 3.88 2.26 10.37
C PRO A 50 4.50 3.64 10.08
N GLY A 51 4.56 4.00 8.79
CA GLY A 51 5.07 5.29 8.34
C GLY A 51 6.60 5.43 8.26
N ASP A 52 7.35 4.33 8.35
CA ASP A 52 8.82 4.33 8.24
C ASP A 52 9.37 4.51 6.81
N GLY A 53 8.50 4.48 5.80
CA GLY A 53 8.85 4.59 4.38
C GLY A 53 8.75 3.28 3.60
N GLY A 54 8.54 2.14 4.29
CA GLY A 54 8.42 0.84 3.68
C GLY A 54 9.75 0.23 3.24
N ALA A 55 9.69 -0.83 2.45
CA ALA A 55 10.85 -1.52 1.90
C ALA A 55 10.58 -2.06 0.50
N GLU A 56 11.61 -2.15 -0.33
CA GLU A 56 11.56 -2.94 -1.57
C GLU A 56 11.93 -4.39 -1.29
N THR A 57 11.24 -5.35 -1.91
CA THR A 57 11.54 -6.77 -1.80
C THR A 57 11.25 -7.53 -3.10
N LEU A 58 11.89 -8.69 -3.25
CA LEU A 58 11.71 -9.58 -4.39
C LEU A 58 11.11 -10.90 -3.92
N LEU A 59 10.20 -11.45 -4.73
CA LEU A 59 9.76 -12.84 -4.61
C LEU A 59 10.48 -13.69 -5.65
N LEU A 60 10.89 -14.88 -5.25
CA LEU A 60 11.67 -15.78 -6.09
C LEU A 60 11.00 -17.14 -6.21
N ASP A 61 11.19 -17.79 -7.35
CA ASP A 61 10.84 -19.20 -7.51
C ASP A 61 11.89 -20.13 -6.86
N ALA A 62 11.61 -21.43 -6.86
CA ALA A 62 12.52 -22.44 -6.31
C ALA A 62 13.87 -22.54 -7.05
N GLN A 63 13.97 -21.96 -8.24
CA GLN A 63 15.18 -21.90 -9.05
C GLN A 63 15.96 -20.59 -8.84
N GLY A 64 15.42 -19.66 -8.06
CA GLY A 64 16.04 -18.37 -7.76
C GLY A 64 15.78 -17.29 -8.83
N HIS A 65 14.80 -17.46 -9.71
CA HIS A 65 14.37 -16.39 -10.61
C HIS A 65 13.43 -15.43 -9.88
N ILE A 66 13.56 -14.15 -10.19
CA ILE A 66 12.62 -13.13 -9.71
C ILE A 66 11.28 -13.35 -10.40
N THR A 67 10.24 -13.59 -9.61
CA THR A 67 8.86 -13.68 -10.10
C THR A 67 8.13 -12.35 -9.93
N HIS A 68 8.39 -11.64 -8.83
CA HIS A 68 7.77 -10.34 -8.54
C HIS A 68 8.76 -9.40 -7.86
N ALA A 69 8.72 -8.13 -8.24
CA ALA A 69 9.36 -7.04 -7.52
C ALA A 69 8.27 -6.19 -6.86
N LEU A 70 8.46 -5.88 -5.58
CA LEU A 70 7.43 -5.28 -4.73
C LEU A 70 8.00 -4.10 -3.96
N ALA A 71 7.22 -3.03 -3.84
CA ALA A 71 7.33 -2.11 -2.71
C ALA A 71 6.32 -2.53 -1.64
N ALA A 72 6.75 -2.59 -0.39
CA ALA A 72 5.98 -3.05 0.76
C ALA A 72 5.85 -1.94 1.80
N LEU A 73 4.62 -1.66 2.24
CA LEU A 73 4.28 -0.67 3.26
C LEU A 73 3.39 -1.32 4.31
N ASP A 74 3.75 -1.23 5.58
CA ASP A 74 2.90 -1.72 6.67
C ASP A 74 2.22 -0.55 7.39
N ASP A 75 0.92 -0.64 7.65
CA ASP A 75 0.18 0.36 8.44
C ASP A 75 -0.10 -0.11 9.89
N GLY A 76 0.46 -1.25 10.29
CA GLY A 76 0.23 -1.89 11.58
C GLY A 76 -0.86 -2.95 11.55
N LEU A 77 -1.74 -2.96 10.55
CA LEU A 77 -2.84 -3.91 10.39
C LEU A 77 -2.79 -4.64 9.04
N THR A 78 -2.45 -3.90 7.99
CA THR A 78 -2.39 -4.31 6.60
C THR A 78 -1.00 -4.05 6.04
N LEU A 79 -0.47 -5.05 5.36
CA LEU A 79 0.71 -4.93 4.53
C LEU A 79 0.26 -4.66 3.10
N TRP A 80 0.63 -3.51 2.57
CA TRP A 80 0.32 -3.05 1.22
C TRP A 80 1.50 -3.35 0.31
N LEU A 81 1.24 -4.10 -0.75
CA LEU A 81 2.21 -4.52 -1.74
C LEU A 81 1.89 -3.84 -3.07
N VAL A 82 2.85 -3.09 -3.58
CA VAL A 82 2.74 -2.43 -4.88
C VAL A 82 3.58 -3.19 -5.89
N THR A 83 2.99 -3.58 -7.01
CA THR A 83 3.66 -4.33 -8.09
C THR A 83 3.41 -3.68 -9.45
N GLU A 84 4.04 -4.23 -10.49
CA GLU A 84 3.89 -3.75 -11.87
C GLU A 84 2.43 -3.88 -12.36
N ALA A 85 1.99 -2.97 -13.22
CA ALA A 85 0.64 -3.00 -13.77
C ALA A 85 0.36 -4.30 -14.55
N GLY A 86 -0.81 -4.87 -14.31
CA GLY A 86 -1.25 -6.14 -14.87
C GLY A 86 -0.80 -7.38 -14.12
N ASN A 87 -0.08 -7.25 -13.00
CA ASN A 87 0.39 -8.38 -12.18
C ASN A 87 -0.33 -8.53 -10.85
N GLY A 88 -1.33 -7.70 -10.52
CA GLY A 88 -2.06 -7.74 -9.25
C GLY A 88 -2.71 -9.10 -8.97
N GLU A 89 -3.49 -9.62 -9.91
CA GLU A 89 -4.17 -10.92 -9.81
C GLU A 89 -3.16 -12.09 -9.72
N ASP A 90 -2.11 -12.06 -10.54
CA ASP A 90 -1.06 -13.09 -10.56
C ASP A 90 -0.29 -13.12 -9.23
N LEU A 91 0.05 -11.95 -8.68
CA LEU A 91 0.68 -11.82 -7.37
C LEU A 91 -0.23 -12.34 -6.25
N ALA A 92 -1.51 -11.95 -6.25
CA ALA A 92 -2.46 -12.38 -5.24
C ALA A 92 -2.65 -13.92 -5.26
N THR A 93 -2.76 -14.50 -6.45
CA THR A 93 -2.88 -15.95 -6.65
C THR A 93 -1.62 -16.68 -6.18
N PHE A 94 -0.45 -16.18 -6.54
CA PHE A 94 0.83 -16.72 -6.09
C PHE A 94 0.92 -16.71 -4.56
N LEU A 95 0.65 -15.57 -3.93
CA LEU A 95 0.72 -15.41 -2.49
C LEU A 95 -0.30 -16.28 -1.76
N ASP A 96 -1.55 -16.38 -2.24
CA ASP A 96 -2.55 -17.24 -1.61
C ASP A 96 -2.16 -18.73 -1.66
N SER A 97 -1.49 -19.18 -2.72
CA SER A 97 -0.97 -20.55 -2.82
C SER A 97 0.12 -20.88 -1.78
N MET A 98 0.83 -19.86 -1.27
CA MET A 98 1.94 -20.00 -0.32
C MET A 98 1.52 -19.84 1.15
N ARG A 99 0.24 -19.60 1.40
CA ARG A 99 -0.30 -19.23 2.73
C ARG A 99 -0.59 -20.40 3.67
N PHE A 100 -0.44 -21.64 3.21
CA PHE A 100 -0.95 -22.83 3.90
C PHE A 100 -0.58 -22.85 5.41
N MET A 101 -1.60 -22.89 6.27
CA MET A 101 -1.55 -22.87 7.76
C MET A 101 -1.29 -21.53 8.45
N LEU A 102 -1.13 -20.41 7.73
CA LEU A 102 -0.88 -19.09 8.33
C LEU A 102 -2.13 -18.21 8.35
N ARG A 103 -2.25 -17.38 9.40
CA ARG A 103 -3.42 -16.50 9.62
C ARG A 103 -3.21 -15.19 8.87
N VAL A 104 -3.23 -15.27 7.56
CA VAL A 104 -3.20 -14.09 6.70
C VAL A 104 -4.33 -14.15 5.68
N GLU A 105 -4.67 -13.04 5.05
CA GLU A 105 -5.61 -12.97 3.94
C GLU A 105 -5.02 -12.08 2.85
N VAL A 106 -5.11 -12.51 1.60
CA VAL A 106 -4.54 -11.82 0.44
C VAL A 106 -5.68 -11.31 -0.45
N ALA A 107 -5.64 -10.04 -0.84
CA ALA A 107 -6.64 -9.46 -1.72
C ALA A 107 -6.06 -8.37 -2.62
N GLU A 108 -6.40 -8.40 -3.90
CA GLU A 108 -6.15 -7.29 -4.82
C GLU A 108 -7.02 -6.07 -4.46
N ARG A 109 -6.48 -4.87 -4.67
CA ARG A 109 -7.11 -3.58 -4.36
C ARG A 109 -7.12 -2.66 -5.59
N PRO A 110 -8.00 -2.92 -6.58
CA PRO A 110 -8.13 -2.08 -7.77
C PRO A 110 -8.71 -0.69 -7.47
N ASP A 111 -9.25 -0.50 -6.26
CA ASP A 111 -9.74 0.77 -5.73
C ASP A 111 -8.62 1.69 -5.22
N VAL A 112 -7.37 1.22 -5.19
CA VAL A 112 -6.21 1.97 -4.72
C VAL A 112 -5.29 2.32 -5.87
N MET A 113 -4.77 3.55 -5.86
CA MET A 113 -3.86 4.06 -6.89
C MET A 113 -2.54 4.50 -6.28
N ALA A 114 -1.43 4.09 -6.90
CA ALA A 114 -0.11 4.60 -6.58
C ALA A 114 0.17 5.91 -7.33
N LEU A 115 0.62 6.93 -6.61
CA LEU A 115 0.98 8.23 -7.17
C LEU A 115 2.45 8.53 -6.87
N GLY A 116 3.12 9.20 -7.80
CA GLY A 116 4.53 9.59 -7.67
C GLY A 116 4.72 11.10 -7.75
N ALA A 117 5.65 11.62 -6.96
CA ALA A 117 6.15 12.99 -7.02
C ALA A 117 7.62 13.00 -6.58
N LEU A 118 8.36 14.07 -6.89
CA LEU A 118 9.79 14.20 -6.58
C LEU A 118 10.06 15.41 -5.69
N GLY A 119 11.11 15.31 -4.86
CA GLY A 119 11.51 16.39 -3.94
C GLY A 119 10.37 16.82 -3.03
N GLU A 120 10.25 18.14 -2.78
CA GLU A 120 9.18 18.74 -1.96
C GLU A 120 7.77 18.48 -2.51
N GLY A 121 7.66 18.06 -3.78
CA GLY A 121 6.39 17.66 -4.39
C GLY A 121 5.78 16.43 -3.71
N LEU A 122 6.59 15.57 -3.08
CA LEU A 122 6.12 14.40 -2.36
C LEU A 122 5.32 14.81 -1.11
N GLU A 123 5.82 15.76 -0.33
CA GLU A 123 5.12 16.28 0.83
C GLU A 123 3.81 16.99 0.43
N ALA A 124 3.84 17.77 -0.66
CA ALA A 124 2.65 18.43 -1.19
C ALA A 124 1.59 17.42 -1.65
N LEU A 125 1.99 16.36 -2.33
CA LEU A 125 1.09 15.28 -2.75
C LEU A 125 0.50 14.54 -1.54
N ALA A 126 1.32 14.21 -0.54
CA ALA A 126 0.86 13.56 0.68
C ALA A 126 -0.14 14.43 1.46
N GLN A 127 0.09 15.74 1.50
CA GLN A 127 -0.86 16.68 2.12
C GLN A 127 -2.18 16.73 1.34
N ALA A 128 -2.14 16.87 0.02
CA ALA A 128 -3.34 16.89 -0.82
C ALA A 128 -4.17 15.61 -0.67
N ALA A 129 -3.51 14.44 -0.57
CA ALA A 129 -4.20 13.18 -0.31
C ALA A 129 -4.89 13.17 1.07
N ARG A 130 -4.23 13.65 2.13
CA ARG A 130 -4.85 13.75 3.47
C ARG A 130 -6.06 14.69 3.49
N ASP A 131 -6.00 15.79 2.73
CA ASP A 131 -7.07 16.78 2.64
C ASP A 131 -8.30 16.27 1.85
N THR A 132 -8.18 15.15 1.14
CA THR A 132 -9.26 14.55 0.35
C THR A 132 -10.12 13.56 1.17
N ALA A 133 -9.72 13.24 2.41
CA ALA A 133 -10.54 12.40 3.29
C ALA A 133 -11.92 13.06 3.47
N PRO A 134 -13.04 12.35 3.19
CA PRO A 134 -14.35 12.95 3.34
C PRO A 134 -14.54 13.40 4.79
N ASP A 135 -15.04 14.61 4.98
CA ASP A 135 -15.49 15.09 6.29
C ASP A 135 -16.39 14.01 6.88
N SER A 136 -15.97 13.43 8.02
CA SER A 136 -16.86 12.56 8.77
C SER A 136 -18.11 13.37 9.09
N PRO A 137 -19.34 12.86 8.83
CA PRO A 137 -20.53 13.57 9.24
C PRO A 137 -20.47 13.72 10.76
N THR A 138 -20.25 14.96 11.21
CA THR A 138 -20.41 15.30 12.62
C THR A 138 -21.91 15.30 12.83
N ASP A 139 -22.50 14.15 13.18
CA ASP A 139 -23.88 14.10 13.66
C ASP A 139 -23.90 14.82 15.02
N PRO A 140 -24.49 16.02 15.14
CA PRO A 140 -24.74 16.62 16.43
C PRO A 140 -26.12 16.09 16.86
N GLU A 141 -26.12 15.17 17.83
CA GLU A 141 -27.28 14.57 18.53
C GLU A 141 -27.62 13.12 18.14
N ALA A 142 -27.02 12.18 18.87
CA ALA A 142 -27.71 10.96 19.30
C ALA A 142 -27.33 10.64 20.76
N PRO A 143 -28.29 10.27 21.63
CA PRO A 143 -28.04 10.11 23.05
C PRO A 143 -27.30 8.81 23.36
N ALA A 144 -26.53 8.83 24.45
CA ALA A 144 -25.74 7.69 24.92
C ALA A 144 -26.62 6.49 25.31
N THR A 145 -26.38 5.35 24.67
CA THR A 145 -26.74 4.02 25.18
C THR A 145 -25.55 3.08 25.04
N SER A 146 -25.25 2.35 26.12
CA SER A 146 -24.05 1.55 26.27
C SER A 146 -24.24 0.07 25.90
N GLN A 147 -23.10 -0.53 25.53
CA GLN A 147 -22.69 -1.95 25.59
C GLN A 147 -23.37 -2.95 24.61
N ALA A 148 -22.58 -3.53 23.69
CA ALA A 148 -21.75 -4.73 23.89
C ALA A 148 -21.46 -5.46 22.56
N ASP A 149 -20.22 -5.92 22.42
CA ASP A 149 -19.74 -7.05 21.62
C ASP A 149 -20.00 -7.07 20.09
N ALA A 150 -18.96 -6.70 19.33
CA ALA A 150 -18.76 -7.15 17.96
C ALA A 150 -17.26 -7.08 17.61
N ALA A 151 -16.72 -8.21 17.16
CA ALA A 151 -15.38 -8.32 16.59
C ALA A 151 -15.16 -7.23 15.53
N GLN A 152 -14.07 -6.45 15.66
CA GLN A 152 -13.65 -5.49 14.64
C GLN A 152 -13.31 -6.24 13.36
N THR A 153 -14.29 -6.29 12.46
CA THR A 153 -14.14 -6.72 11.08
C THR A 153 -13.71 -5.50 10.27
N GLY A 154 -12.57 -5.61 9.57
CA GLY A 154 -12.12 -4.68 8.53
C GLY A 154 -11.93 -3.22 8.98
N ALA A 155 -10.75 -2.89 9.50
CA ALA A 155 -10.35 -1.48 9.62
C ALA A 155 -10.13 -0.93 8.20
N GLU A 156 -11.09 -0.14 7.70
CA GLU A 156 -10.89 0.67 6.50
C GLU A 156 -9.74 1.67 6.75
N PRO A 157 -8.92 1.98 5.72
CA PRO A 157 -7.86 2.97 5.86
C PRO A 157 -8.46 4.29 6.36
N GLN A 158 -7.98 4.75 7.51
CA GLN A 158 -8.43 5.99 8.15
C GLN A 158 -7.84 7.19 7.39
N GLY A 159 -8.44 7.49 6.23
CA GLY A 159 -8.07 8.61 5.37
C GLY A 159 -7.77 8.19 3.93
N SER A 160 -7.74 9.17 3.02
CA SER A 160 -7.44 8.94 1.59
C SER A 160 -5.97 8.64 1.31
N LEU A 161 -5.07 8.79 2.30
CA LEU A 161 -3.66 8.42 2.19
C LEU A 161 -3.40 7.14 3.00
N ILE A 162 -3.05 6.05 2.30
CA ILE A 162 -2.70 4.77 2.92
C ILE A 162 -1.30 4.80 3.54
N GLY A 163 -0.32 5.33 2.81
CA GLY A 163 1.06 5.35 3.24
C GLY A 163 1.95 6.14 2.29
N LEU A 164 3.15 6.44 2.74
CA LEU A 164 4.18 7.09 1.95
C LEU A 164 5.34 6.12 1.79
N TRP A 165 5.59 5.69 0.56
CA TRP A 165 6.81 4.98 0.24
C TRP A 165 7.92 5.97 -0.12
N ARG A 166 9.14 5.69 0.33
CA ARG A 166 10.33 6.44 -0.04
C ARG A 166 11.42 5.45 -0.41
N ASP A 167 12.15 5.77 -1.48
CA ASP A 167 13.40 5.08 -1.78
C ASP A 167 14.37 5.28 -0.59
N PRO A 168 14.88 4.20 0.03
CA PRO A 168 15.74 4.28 1.20
C PRO A 168 17.09 4.99 0.99
#